data_AF-A0A4Y6GMM1-F1
#
_entry.id   AF-A0A4Y6GMM1-F1
#
_cell.length_a   1.000
_cell.length_b   1.000
_cell.length_c   1.000
_cell.angle_alpha   90.00
_cell.angle_beta   90.00
_cell.angle_gamma   90.00
#
_symmetry.space_group_name_H-M   'P 1'
#
loop_
_entity.id
_entity.type
_entity.pdbx_description
1 polymer ?
#
loop_
_entity_poly.entity_id
_entity_poly.type
_entity_poly.pdbx_seq_one_letter_code
_entity_poly.pdbx_strand_id
1 'polypeptide(L)'
;MKAFTTGRLKAVLHNLLPQLKASISAYNHDFNSFSDIDSLYQEGLLLKLGLQDADVLNKLPLPKLFTKLQQSSEALLKYDTPKIVSKDRFAWLRDDEFARQAIAGVNPVNIERLRSFPPRSNLDPQIYGPQESALREHHIIGHLNGMTVQQALEENKLYMVDYHDIYLPFLERINALDGRKAYATRTLFFLSPVGTLKPIAIELSLPPSGPESRSKRVVTPPVDATSNWVWQL
;
A
#
# COMPACT_ATOMS: atom_id res chain seq x y z
N MET A 1 -11.00 -7.73 32.13
CA MET A 1 -10.42 -9.08 31.91
C MET A 1 -11.03 -9.80 30.70
N LYS A 2 -12.36 -9.99 30.59
CA LYS A 2 -13.01 -10.65 29.44
C LYS A 2 -12.72 -10.03 28.07
N ALA A 3 -12.79 -8.70 27.93
CA ALA A 3 -12.52 -8.02 26.66
C ALA A 3 -11.09 -8.27 26.11
N PHE A 4 -10.10 -8.30 27.00
CA PHE A 4 -8.71 -8.59 26.64
C PHE A 4 -8.53 -10.05 26.20
N THR A 5 -9.16 -10.99 26.89
CA THR A 5 -9.14 -12.42 26.52
C THR A 5 -9.81 -12.67 25.18
N THR A 6 -10.96 -12.04 24.92
CA THR A 6 -11.67 -12.12 23.64
C THR A 6 -10.86 -11.47 22.51
N GLY A 7 -10.28 -10.28 22.74
CA GLY A 7 -9.42 -9.61 21.75
C GLY A 7 -8.18 -10.43 21.41
N ARG A 8 -7.53 -11.04 22.40
CA ARG A 8 -6.39 -11.94 22.20
C ARG A 8 -6.78 -13.20 21.41
N LEU A 9 -7.94 -13.79 21.69
CA LEU A 9 -8.45 -14.94 20.93
C LEU A 9 -8.75 -14.55 19.47
N LYS A 10 -9.43 -13.41 19.26
CA LYS A 10 -9.71 -12.86 17.93
C LYS A 10 -8.41 -12.60 17.15
N ALA A 11 -7.40 -12.01 17.77
CA ALA A 11 -6.09 -11.78 17.14
C ALA A 11 -5.37 -13.08 16.75
N VAL A 12 -5.36 -14.09 17.62
CA VAL A 12 -4.78 -15.41 17.30
C VAL A 12 -5.50 -16.05 16.13
N LEU A 13 -6.83 -16.06 16.15
CA LEU A 13 -7.64 -16.61 15.05
C LEU A 13 -7.35 -15.87 13.74
N HIS A 14 -7.35 -14.54 13.78
CA HIS A 14 -7.10 -13.70 12.60
C HIS A 14 -5.71 -13.90 11.99
N ASN A 15 -4.67 -14.10 12.79
CA ASN A 15 -3.32 -14.39 12.29
C ASN A 15 -3.20 -15.77 11.64
N LEU A 16 -4.05 -16.72 12.03
CA LEU A 16 -4.03 -18.08 11.49
C LEU A 16 -4.84 -18.20 10.19
N LEU A 17 -5.77 -17.28 9.93
CA LEU A 17 -6.65 -17.33 8.74
C LEU A 17 -5.92 -17.52 7.41
N PRO A 18 -4.78 -16.87 7.11
CA PRO A 18 -4.04 -17.13 5.88
C PRO A 18 -3.57 -18.58 5.78
N GLN A 19 -3.11 -19.17 6.89
CA GLN A 19 -2.70 -20.58 6.96
C GLN A 19 -3.89 -21.53 6.81
N LEU A 20 -5.06 -21.15 7.36
CA LEU A 20 -6.31 -21.89 7.18
C LEU A 20 -6.74 -21.92 5.72
N LYS A 21 -6.76 -20.77 5.05
CA LYS A 21 -7.03 -20.68 3.62
C LYS A 21 -6.04 -21.54 2.82
N ALA A 22 -4.75 -21.45 3.12
CA ALA A 22 -3.72 -22.23 2.44
C ALA A 22 -3.85 -23.76 2.64
N SER A 23 -4.28 -24.21 3.81
CA SER A 23 -4.45 -25.65 4.10
C SER A 23 -5.68 -26.27 3.43
N ILE A 24 -6.66 -25.45 3.06
CA ILE A 24 -7.97 -25.89 2.54
C ILE A 24 -8.03 -25.74 1.01
N SER A 25 -7.47 -24.66 0.46
CA SER A 25 -7.48 -24.44 -0.99
C SER A 25 -6.40 -25.27 -1.67
N ALA A 26 -6.75 -26.43 -2.23
CA ALA A 26 -5.79 -27.25 -2.97
C ALA A 26 -5.24 -26.57 -4.26
N TYR A 27 -5.87 -25.48 -4.72
CA TYR A 27 -5.56 -24.86 -6.03
C TYR A 27 -5.56 -23.33 -6.08
N ASN A 28 -5.89 -22.57 -5.01
CA ASN A 28 -5.91 -21.11 -5.12
C ASN A 28 -5.67 -20.37 -3.78
N HIS A 29 -4.42 -20.00 -3.52
CA HIS A 29 -4.01 -19.33 -2.29
C HIS A 29 -4.25 -17.80 -2.32
N ASP A 30 -4.44 -17.21 -3.50
CA ASP A 30 -4.45 -15.76 -3.70
C ASP A 30 -5.85 -15.14 -3.59
N PHE A 31 -5.91 -13.81 -3.47
CA PHE A 31 -7.14 -13.05 -3.65
C PHE A 31 -7.29 -12.74 -5.14
N ASN A 32 -8.39 -13.18 -5.75
CA ASN A 32 -8.61 -13.02 -7.19
C ASN A 32 -9.32 -11.69 -7.51
N SER A 33 -9.93 -11.07 -6.50
CA SER A 33 -10.74 -9.86 -6.67
C SER A 33 -10.88 -9.06 -5.36
N PHE A 34 -11.28 -7.79 -5.46
CA PHE A 34 -11.55 -6.95 -4.28
C PHE A 34 -12.74 -7.45 -3.45
N SER A 35 -13.74 -8.10 -4.06
CA SER A 35 -14.82 -8.74 -3.31
C SER A 35 -14.29 -9.86 -2.42
N ASP A 36 -13.17 -10.49 -2.80
CA ASP A 36 -12.56 -11.47 -1.94
C ASP A 36 -12.01 -10.89 -0.65
N ILE A 37 -11.54 -9.65 -0.69
CA ILE A 37 -11.08 -8.89 0.47
C ILE A 37 -12.30 -8.40 1.27
N ASP A 38 -13.34 -7.88 0.61
CA ASP A 38 -14.56 -7.40 1.27
C ASP A 38 -15.24 -8.49 2.10
N SER A 39 -15.24 -9.72 1.60
CA SER A 39 -15.87 -10.87 2.28
C SER A 39 -15.30 -11.14 3.67
N LEU A 40 -14.04 -10.75 3.94
CA LEU A 40 -13.41 -10.87 5.26
C LEU A 40 -14.16 -10.07 6.34
N TYR A 41 -14.85 -9.00 5.95
CA TYR A 41 -15.58 -8.09 6.84
C TYR A 41 -17.10 -8.20 6.72
N GLN A 42 -17.65 -8.97 5.77
CA GLN A 42 -19.09 -9.05 5.50
C GLN A 42 -19.68 -10.41 5.87
N GLU A 43 -19.11 -11.48 5.32
CA GLU A 43 -19.70 -12.83 5.36
C GLU A 43 -19.02 -13.72 6.41
N GLY A 44 -17.80 -13.38 6.83
CA GLY A 44 -17.02 -14.21 7.75
C GLY A 44 -16.40 -15.43 7.04
N LEU A 45 -15.20 -15.85 7.44
CA LEU A 45 -14.42 -16.81 6.66
C LEU A 45 -14.98 -18.24 6.61
N LEU A 46 -15.81 -18.65 7.57
CA LEU A 46 -16.37 -20.02 7.58
C LEU A 46 -17.26 -20.29 6.38
N LEU A 47 -18.13 -19.34 6.05
CA LEU A 47 -19.07 -19.41 4.94
C LEU A 47 -18.34 -19.49 3.60
N LYS A 48 -17.25 -18.72 3.46
CA LYS A 48 -16.50 -18.65 2.20
C LYS A 48 -15.52 -19.81 1.98
N LEU A 49 -14.91 -20.33 3.05
CA LEU A 49 -13.96 -21.44 2.97
C LEU A 49 -14.65 -22.81 2.91
N GLY A 50 -15.99 -22.87 2.85
CA GLY A 50 -16.72 -24.14 2.87
C GLY A 50 -16.53 -24.93 4.17
N LEU A 51 -16.16 -24.24 5.27
CA LEU A 51 -15.80 -24.84 6.56
C LEU A 51 -17.01 -25.33 7.37
N GLN A 52 -18.17 -25.48 6.73
CA GLN A 52 -19.35 -26.11 7.34
C GLN A 52 -19.18 -27.64 7.41
N ASP A 53 -18.29 -28.20 6.59
CA ASP A 53 -17.98 -29.63 6.59
C ASP A 53 -16.98 -29.99 7.70
N ALA A 54 -17.41 -30.89 8.60
CA ALA A 54 -16.60 -31.39 9.71
C ALA A 54 -15.27 -32.02 9.26
N ASP A 55 -15.22 -32.57 8.04
CA ASP A 55 -14.01 -33.16 7.45
C ASP A 55 -12.95 -32.13 7.03
N VAL A 56 -13.36 -30.90 6.69
CA VAL A 56 -12.42 -29.82 6.37
C VAL A 56 -11.87 -29.20 7.66
N LEU A 57 -12.72 -29.10 8.69
CA LEU A 57 -12.28 -28.75 10.03
C LEU A 57 -11.23 -29.76 10.52
N ASN A 58 -11.45 -31.07 10.45
CA ASN A 58 -10.48 -32.07 10.93
C ASN A 58 -9.07 -32.01 10.31
N LYS A 59 -8.87 -31.32 9.18
CA LYS A 59 -7.56 -31.10 8.54
C LYS A 59 -6.75 -29.94 9.12
N LEU A 60 -7.35 -29.10 9.97
CA LEU A 60 -6.65 -27.99 10.61
C LEU A 60 -5.69 -28.51 11.71
N PRO A 61 -4.45 -28.01 11.80
CA PRO A 61 -3.44 -28.53 12.71
C PRO A 61 -3.62 -28.15 14.20
N LEU A 62 -4.82 -27.74 14.66
CA LEU A 62 -5.02 -27.12 16.00
C LEU A 62 -6.26 -27.64 16.76
N PRO A 63 -6.20 -28.83 17.40
CA PRO A 63 -7.29 -29.50 18.13
C PRO A 63 -8.03 -28.63 19.17
N LYS A 64 -7.30 -27.79 19.90
CA LYS A 64 -7.83 -26.97 21.01
C LYS A 64 -8.56 -25.70 20.55
N LEU A 65 -8.38 -25.29 19.29
CA LEU A 65 -9.07 -24.14 18.72
C LEU A 65 -10.41 -24.53 18.12
N PHE A 66 -10.56 -25.75 17.60
CA PHE A 66 -11.84 -26.26 17.08
C PHE A 66 -12.95 -26.22 18.11
N THR A 67 -12.68 -26.72 19.31
CA THR A 67 -13.70 -26.75 20.38
C THR A 67 -14.15 -25.33 20.75
N LYS A 68 -13.28 -24.33 20.64
CA LYS A 68 -13.63 -22.92 20.85
C LYS A 68 -14.32 -22.28 19.66
N LEU A 69 -13.94 -22.64 18.44
CA LEU A 69 -14.55 -22.17 17.20
C LEU A 69 -15.96 -22.72 17.01
N GLN A 70 -16.16 -23.99 17.31
CA GLN A 70 -17.46 -24.67 17.26
C GLN A 70 -18.42 -24.16 18.34
N GLN A 71 -17.90 -23.63 19.45
CA GLN A 71 -18.67 -22.96 20.50
C GLN A 71 -18.90 -21.46 20.23
N SER A 72 -18.20 -20.87 19.26
CA SER A 72 -18.29 -19.44 18.95
C SER A 72 -19.04 -19.21 17.64
N SER A 73 -20.04 -18.34 17.66
CA SER A 73 -20.73 -17.90 16.44
C SER A 73 -19.75 -17.36 15.39
N GLU A 74 -20.15 -17.40 14.11
CA GLU A 74 -19.49 -16.83 12.92
C GLU A 74 -18.84 -15.44 13.16
N ALA A 75 -19.36 -14.66 14.11
CA ALA A 75 -18.83 -13.38 14.57
C ALA A 75 -17.35 -13.36 15.00
N LEU A 76 -16.73 -14.48 15.42
CA LEU A 76 -15.31 -14.48 15.82
C LEU A 76 -14.33 -14.59 14.64
N LEU A 77 -14.79 -15.00 13.46
CA LEU A 77 -13.97 -15.15 12.25
C LEU A 77 -14.28 -14.08 11.19
N LYS A 78 -15.03 -13.06 11.60
CA LYS A 78 -15.34 -11.87 10.82
C LYS A 78 -14.50 -10.70 11.34
N TYR A 79 -13.77 -10.05 10.45
CA TYR A 79 -13.05 -8.83 10.79
C TYR A 79 -14.03 -7.67 10.98
N ASP A 80 -13.66 -6.74 11.86
CA ASP A 80 -14.40 -5.49 11.96
C ASP A 80 -14.17 -4.68 10.68
N THR A 81 -15.23 -4.09 10.13
CA THR A 81 -15.15 -3.30 8.90
C THR A 81 -14.23 -2.08 9.12
N PRO A 82 -13.16 -1.91 8.32
CA PRO A 82 -12.27 -0.76 8.46
C PRO A 82 -13.03 0.56 8.24
N LYS A 83 -12.69 1.59 9.04
CA LYS A 83 -13.39 2.89 9.00
C LYS A 83 -13.39 3.50 7.60
N ILE A 84 -12.29 3.37 6.86
CA ILE A 84 -12.14 3.91 5.50
C ILE A 84 -13.17 3.37 4.51
N VAL A 85 -13.53 2.08 4.61
CA VAL A 85 -14.51 1.44 3.71
C VAL A 85 -15.93 1.42 4.26
N SER A 86 -16.15 1.95 5.47
CA SER A 86 -17.45 1.87 6.16
C SER A 86 -18.56 2.69 5.51
N LYS A 87 -18.21 3.77 4.81
CA LYS A 87 -19.15 4.66 4.10
C LYS A 87 -19.04 4.54 2.59
N ASP A 88 -17.82 4.47 2.09
CA ASP A 88 -17.51 4.34 0.68
C ASP A 88 -16.47 3.23 0.50
N ARG A 89 -16.89 2.14 -0.13
CA ARG A 89 -16.09 0.92 -0.33
C ARG A 89 -14.85 1.17 -1.21
N PHE A 90 -14.91 2.16 -2.09
CA PHE A 90 -13.84 2.45 -3.06
C PHE A 90 -13.05 3.70 -2.72
N ALA A 91 -13.29 4.32 -1.55
CA ALA A 91 -12.61 5.53 -1.13
C ALA A 91 -11.07 5.40 -1.18
N TRP A 92 -10.55 4.23 -0.81
CA TRP A 92 -9.12 3.95 -0.73
C TRP A 92 -8.39 3.90 -2.09
N LEU A 93 -9.11 3.78 -3.20
CA LEU A 93 -8.55 3.79 -4.56
C LEU A 93 -8.37 5.20 -5.13
N ARG A 94 -8.91 6.22 -4.45
CA ARG A 94 -8.97 7.58 -4.96
C ARG A 94 -7.71 8.37 -4.58
N ASP A 95 -7.19 9.11 -5.55
CA ASP A 95 -6.02 9.98 -5.38
C ASP A 95 -6.16 10.99 -4.23
N ASP A 96 -7.34 11.55 -4.02
CA ASP A 96 -7.57 12.50 -2.95
C ASP A 96 -7.53 11.85 -1.57
N GLU A 97 -7.99 10.60 -1.43
CA GLU A 97 -7.85 9.85 -0.17
C GLU A 97 -6.39 9.41 0.05
N PHE A 98 -5.70 8.96 -1.00
CA PHE A 98 -4.27 8.65 -0.95
C PHE A 98 -3.46 9.86 -0.45
N ALA A 99 -3.69 11.04 -1.03
CA ALA A 99 -3.00 12.26 -0.59
C ALA A 99 -3.48 12.77 0.77
N ARG A 100 -4.76 12.67 1.11
CA ARG A 100 -5.28 13.05 2.43
C ARG A 100 -4.65 12.20 3.54
N GLN A 101 -4.39 10.92 3.30
CA GLN A 101 -3.75 10.05 4.28
C GLN A 101 -2.32 10.48 4.62
N ALA A 102 -1.60 11.14 3.72
CA ALA A 102 -0.26 11.67 4.00
C ALA A 102 -0.26 12.76 5.09
N ILE A 103 -1.39 13.41 5.36
CA ILE A 103 -1.54 14.47 6.39
C ILE A 103 -2.54 14.12 7.50
N ALA A 104 -3.43 13.15 7.29
CA ALA A 104 -4.51 12.81 8.22
C ALA A 104 -4.84 11.30 8.21
N GLY A 105 -3.87 10.47 7.84
CA GLY A 105 -3.94 9.01 7.88
C GLY A 105 -3.21 8.43 9.09
N VAL A 106 -2.75 7.18 8.96
CA VAL A 106 -2.04 6.47 10.03
C VAL A 106 -0.64 7.03 10.27
N ASN A 107 0.02 7.54 9.23
CA ASN A 107 1.37 8.11 9.30
C ASN A 107 1.43 9.53 8.70
N PRO A 108 0.95 10.55 9.43
CA PRO A 108 0.82 11.92 8.91
C PRO A 108 2.08 12.79 9.09
N VAL A 109 3.23 12.20 9.46
CA VAL A 109 4.42 12.95 9.91
C VAL A 109 5.60 12.93 8.93
N ASN A 110 5.48 12.18 7.83
CA ASN A 110 6.57 12.01 6.86
C ASN A 110 6.46 12.91 5.63
N ILE A 111 5.35 13.63 5.46
CA ILE A 111 5.21 14.57 4.35
C ILE A 111 5.99 15.85 4.65
N GLU A 112 6.72 16.34 3.65
CA GLU A 112 7.50 17.56 3.75
C GLU A 112 7.27 18.49 2.55
N ARG A 113 7.57 19.78 2.72
CA ARG A 113 7.56 20.74 1.61
C ARG A 113 8.76 20.47 0.70
N LEU A 114 8.51 20.39 -0.61
CA LEU A 114 9.57 20.25 -1.60
C LEU A 114 10.36 21.56 -1.70
N ARG A 115 11.68 21.51 -1.45
CA ARG A 115 12.54 22.70 -1.42
C ARG A 115 13.14 23.06 -2.78
N SER A 116 13.40 22.07 -3.61
CA SER A 116 13.98 22.23 -4.94
C SER A 116 13.45 21.15 -5.86
N PHE A 117 13.31 21.47 -7.14
CA PHE A 117 12.92 20.50 -8.16
C PHE A 117 14.00 20.38 -9.23
N PRO A 118 14.37 19.16 -9.66
CA PRO A 118 13.94 17.88 -9.10
C PRO A 118 14.53 17.62 -7.70
N PRO A 119 13.92 16.73 -6.88
CA PRO A 119 14.51 16.34 -5.61
C PRO A 119 15.85 15.63 -5.82
N ARG A 120 16.73 15.70 -4.81
CA ARG A 120 18.08 15.12 -4.84
C ARG A 120 18.27 14.13 -3.70
N SER A 121 18.95 13.03 -4.00
CA SER A 121 19.42 12.06 -3.03
C SER A 121 20.64 12.60 -2.27
N ASN A 122 20.74 12.28 -0.98
CA ASN A 122 21.91 12.51 -0.14
C ASN A 122 22.81 11.27 -0.02
N LEU A 123 22.40 10.13 -0.59
CA LEU A 123 23.20 8.90 -0.61
C LEU A 123 24.49 9.06 -1.43
N ASP A 124 25.53 8.30 -1.05
CA ASP A 124 26.83 8.32 -1.70
C ASP A 124 26.73 7.90 -3.18
N PRO A 125 27.08 8.79 -4.14
CA PRO A 125 26.99 8.47 -5.56
C PRO A 125 27.96 7.37 -6.02
N GLN A 126 29.05 7.12 -5.28
CA GLN A 126 29.97 6.03 -5.60
C GLN A 126 29.36 4.66 -5.33
N ILE A 127 28.42 4.58 -4.37
CA ILE A 127 27.74 3.34 -3.99
C ILE A 127 26.42 3.20 -4.75
N TYR A 128 25.63 4.27 -4.81
CA TYR A 128 24.24 4.22 -5.28
C TYR A 128 24.02 4.89 -6.65
N GLY A 129 25.08 5.36 -7.30
CA GLY A 129 25.03 6.00 -8.60
C GLY A 129 24.48 7.43 -8.57
N PRO A 130 24.00 7.96 -9.71
CA PRO A 130 23.60 9.36 -9.83
C PRO A 130 22.53 9.78 -8.82
N GLN A 131 22.78 10.89 -8.11
CA GLN A 131 21.89 11.43 -7.07
C GLN A 131 20.65 12.11 -7.63
N GLU A 132 20.65 12.43 -8.93
CA GLU A 132 19.55 13.10 -9.60
C GLU A 132 18.31 12.22 -9.67
N SER A 133 17.16 12.77 -9.28
CA SER A 133 15.87 12.15 -9.55
C SER A 133 15.58 12.07 -11.05
N ALA A 134 14.83 11.05 -11.46
CA ALA A 134 14.26 10.91 -12.79
C ALA A 134 13.07 11.85 -13.03
N LEU A 135 12.59 12.56 -12.01
CA LEU A 135 11.54 13.58 -12.15
C LEU A 135 12.01 14.73 -13.05
N ARG A 136 11.13 15.12 -13.97
CA ARG A 136 11.33 16.19 -14.95
C ARG A 136 10.07 17.05 -14.98
N GLU A 137 10.21 18.31 -15.40
CA GLU A 137 9.12 19.29 -15.33
C GLU A 137 7.88 18.83 -16.11
N HIS A 138 8.08 18.22 -17.29
CA HIS A 138 6.98 17.72 -18.12
C HIS A 138 6.12 16.65 -17.43
N HIS A 139 6.65 15.94 -16.41
CA HIS A 139 5.86 14.98 -15.63
C HIS A 139 4.81 15.65 -14.74
N ILE A 140 5.05 16.89 -14.29
CA ILE A 140 4.20 17.54 -13.29
C ILE A 140 3.50 18.80 -13.77
N ILE A 141 4.00 19.47 -14.82
CA ILE A 141 3.52 20.79 -15.26
C ILE A 141 2.01 20.82 -15.55
N GLY A 142 1.46 19.74 -16.13
CA GLY A 142 0.03 19.61 -16.41
C GLY A 142 -0.86 19.46 -15.17
N HIS A 143 -0.26 19.34 -13.98
CA HIS A 143 -0.97 19.14 -12.72
C HIS A 143 -0.87 20.33 -11.76
N LEU A 144 -0.21 21.42 -12.17
CA LEU A 144 0.04 22.60 -11.32
C LEU A 144 -0.97 23.73 -11.51
N ASN A 145 -2.16 23.44 -12.07
CA ASN A 145 -3.21 24.43 -12.32
C ASN A 145 -2.73 25.68 -13.08
N GLY A 146 -1.88 25.47 -14.10
CA GLY A 146 -1.33 26.54 -14.94
C GLY A 146 -0.11 27.26 -14.37
N MET A 147 0.33 26.92 -13.15
CA MET A 147 1.57 27.44 -12.58
C MET A 147 2.79 26.79 -13.21
N THR A 148 3.91 27.50 -13.25
CA THR A 148 5.22 26.88 -13.49
C THR A 148 5.69 26.12 -12.25
N VAL A 149 6.65 25.21 -12.42
CA VAL A 149 7.27 24.49 -11.29
C VAL A 149 7.89 25.49 -10.28
N GLN A 150 8.54 26.53 -10.78
CA GLN A 150 9.17 27.55 -9.93
C GLN A 150 8.13 28.35 -9.12
N GLN A 151 7.03 28.79 -9.74
CA GLN A 151 5.94 29.45 -9.03
C GLN A 151 5.36 28.55 -7.94
N ALA A 152 5.15 27.26 -8.25
CA ALA A 152 4.62 26.31 -7.28
C ALA A 152 5.58 26.06 -6.10
N LEU A 153 6.90 26.13 -6.31
CA LEU A 153 7.89 26.10 -5.23
C LEU A 153 7.84 27.36 -4.37
N GLU A 154 7.84 28.54 -4.99
CA GLU A 154 7.83 29.85 -4.31
C GLU A 154 6.57 30.06 -3.47
N GLU A 155 5.42 29.62 -3.98
CA GLU A 155 4.14 29.68 -3.29
C GLU A 155 3.92 28.52 -2.30
N ASN A 156 4.93 27.68 -2.07
CA ASN A 156 4.87 26.53 -1.16
C ASN A 156 3.74 25.53 -1.48
N LYS A 157 3.50 25.28 -2.77
CA LYS A 157 2.44 24.40 -3.26
C LYS A 157 2.90 22.98 -3.54
N LEU A 158 4.21 22.71 -3.52
CA LEU A 158 4.76 21.37 -3.77
C LEU A 158 5.20 20.71 -2.46
N TYR A 159 4.77 19.46 -2.30
CA TYR A 159 5.07 18.62 -1.15
C TYR A 159 5.53 17.24 -1.62
N MET A 160 6.20 16.51 -0.74
CA MET A 160 6.75 15.20 -1.05
C MET A 160 6.68 14.27 0.16
N VAL A 161 6.46 12.98 -0.12
CA VAL A 161 6.85 11.90 0.78
C VAL A 161 8.05 11.20 0.15
N ASP A 162 9.21 11.30 0.79
CA ASP A 162 10.48 10.78 0.28
C ASP A 162 10.92 9.55 1.09
N TYR A 163 10.77 8.38 0.48
CA TYR A 163 11.26 7.11 1.00
C TYR A 163 12.49 6.62 0.23
N HIS A 164 13.04 7.42 -0.69
CA HIS A 164 14.13 6.97 -1.53
C HIS A 164 15.38 6.67 -0.72
N ASP A 165 15.91 7.67 -0.01
CA ASP A 165 17.18 7.52 0.72
C ASP A 165 17.06 6.52 1.88
N ILE A 166 15.85 6.38 2.42
CA ILE A 166 15.54 5.46 3.52
C ILE A 166 15.58 4.01 3.04
N TYR A 167 14.99 3.70 1.88
CA TYR A 167 14.82 2.32 1.43
C TYR A 167 15.88 1.85 0.43
N LEU A 168 16.43 2.73 -0.41
CA LEU A 168 17.37 2.35 -1.46
C LEU A 168 18.53 1.47 -0.95
N PRO A 169 19.15 1.74 0.22
CA PRO A 169 20.21 0.90 0.79
C PRO A 169 19.82 -0.55 1.10
N PHE A 170 18.52 -0.84 1.23
CA PHE A 170 18.01 -2.15 1.63
C PHE A 170 17.37 -2.92 0.47
N LEU A 171 17.13 -2.29 -0.67
CA LEU A 171 16.34 -2.88 -1.75
C LEU A 171 16.96 -4.13 -2.35
N GLU A 172 18.28 -4.22 -2.48
CA GLU A 172 18.93 -5.45 -2.98
C GLU A 172 18.58 -6.64 -2.10
N ARG A 173 18.71 -6.47 -0.77
CA ARG A 173 18.41 -7.52 0.21
C ARG A 173 16.91 -7.84 0.25
N ILE A 174 16.05 -6.84 0.16
CA ILE A 174 14.59 -7.04 0.13
C ILE A 174 14.18 -7.80 -1.14
N ASN A 175 14.71 -7.39 -2.29
CA ASN A 175 14.34 -7.92 -3.60
C ASN A 175 14.96 -9.29 -3.88
N ALA A 176 16.02 -9.68 -3.15
CA ALA A 176 16.58 -11.03 -3.19
C ALA A 176 15.73 -12.07 -2.44
N LEU A 177 14.80 -11.64 -1.57
CA LEU A 177 13.90 -12.54 -0.86
C LEU A 177 12.79 -13.03 -1.79
N ASP A 178 12.48 -14.33 -1.70
CA ASP A 178 11.44 -14.95 -2.52
C ASP A 178 10.07 -14.30 -2.26
N GLY A 179 9.30 -14.10 -3.33
CA GLY A 179 7.99 -13.43 -3.29
C GLY A 179 7.99 -11.95 -2.91
N ARG A 180 9.16 -11.29 -2.77
CA ARG A 180 9.25 -9.87 -2.38
C ARG A 180 9.91 -9.01 -3.45
N LYS A 181 9.29 -7.87 -3.74
CA LYS A 181 9.83 -6.82 -4.61
C LYS A 181 9.39 -5.46 -4.07
N ALA A 182 10.30 -4.49 -4.09
CA ALA A 182 10.07 -3.14 -3.59
C ALA A 182 10.88 -2.11 -4.39
N TYR A 183 10.43 -0.86 -4.29
CA TYR A 183 11.08 0.31 -4.85
C TYR A 183 11.38 1.34 -3.75
N ALA A 184 12.39 2.15 -3.98
CA ALA A 184 12.68 3.38 -3.25
C ALA A 184 11.83 4.47 -3.89
N THR A 185 10.78 4.91 -3.18
CA THR A 185 9.75 5.77 -3.78
C THR A 185 9.89 7.23 -3.38
N ARG A 186 9.64 8.14 -4.33
CA ARG A 186 9.32 9.54 -4.03
C ARG A 186 7.95 9.87 -4.59
N THR A 187 7.06 10.38 -3.76
CA THR A 187 5.72 10.80 -4.20
C THR A 187 5.60 12.31 -4.08
N LEU A 188 5.29 12.98 -5.19
CA LEU A 188 5.03 14.41 -5.21
C LEU A 188 3.55 14.70 -5.09
N PHE A 189 3.24 15.75 -4.34
CA PHE A 189 1.90 16.28 -4.15
C PHE A 189 1.84 17.77 -4.49
N PHE A 190 0.72 18.20 -5.05
CA PHE A 190 0.38 19.61 -5.26
C PHE A 190 -0.75 20.02 -4.31
N LEU A 191 -0.59 21.15 -3.64
CA LEU A 191 -1.65 21.77 -2.83
C LEU A 191 -2.58 22.57 -3.74
N SER A 192 -3.78 22.05 -3.93
CA SER A 192 -4.80 22.67 -4.77
C SER A 192 -5.32 23.98 -4.18
N PRO A 193 -5.92 24.87 -5.00
CA PRO A 193 -6.56 26.09 -4.53
C PRO A 193 -7.70 25.87 -3.53
N VAL A 194 -8.33 24.70 -3.56
CA VAL A 194 -9.41 24.33 -2.61
C VAL A 194 -8.89 23.73 -1.30
N GLY A 195 -7.57 23.72 -1.10
CA GLY A 195 -6.93 23.32 0.17
C GLY A 195 -6.71 21.82 0.34
N THR A 196 -6.77 21.04 -0.76
CA THR A 196 -6.51 19.59 -0.75
C THR A 196 -5.19 19.25 -1.42
N LEU A 197 -4.52 18.20 -0.95
CA LEU A 197 -3.36 17.65 -1.64
C LEU A 197 -3.82 16.74 -2.79
N LYS A 198 -3.11 16.81 -3.91
CA LYS A 198 -3.28 15.92 -5.07
C LYS A 198 -1.94 15.25 -5.37
N PRO A 199 -1.87 13.92 -5.53
CA PRO A 199 -0.65 13.27 -5.99
C PRO A 199 -0.44 13.60 -7.48
N ILE A 200 0.80 13.95 -7.86
CA ILE A 200 1.09 14.44 -9.23
C ILE A 200 2.20 13.65 -9.93
N ALA A 201 3.02 12.91 -9.19
CA ALA A 201 4.02 12.00 -9.73
C ALA A 201 4.52 11.05 -8.66
N ILE A 202 4.90 9.84 -9.05
CA ILE A 202 5.62 8.88 -8.21
C ILE A 202 6.89 8.45 -8.97
N GLU A 203 8.05 8.63 -8.35
CA GLU A 203 9.30 8.05 -8.79
C GLU A 203 9.49 6.69 -8.11
N LEU A 204 9.78 5.67 -8.91
CA LEU A 204 10.14 4.32 -8.50
C LEU A 204 11.62 4.11 -8.81
N SER A 205 12.44 3.96 -7.77
CA SER A 205 13.89 3.76 -7.90
C SER A 205 14.32 2.38 -7.43
N LEU A 206 15.28 1.80 -8.14
CA LEU A 206 16.00 0.57 -7.83
C LEU A 206 17.49 0.90 -7.68
N PRO A 207 18.25 0.07 -6.93
CA PRO A 207 19.69 0.17 -6.88
C PRO A 207 20.28 -0.04 -8.29
N PRO A 208 21.42 0.60 -8.61
CA PRO A 208 22.08 0.42 -9.90
C PRO A 208 22.35 -1.06 -10.19
N SER A 209 21.89 -1.56 -11.32
CA SER A 209 22.08 -2.96 -11.74
C SER A 209 22.79 -3.00 -13.10
N GLY A 210 24.07 -2.65 -13.10
CA GLY A 210 24.90 -2.61 -14.31
C GLY A 210 24.59 -1.46 -15.30
N PRO A 211 25.29 -1.41 -16.44
CA PRO A 211 25.29 -0.25 -17.36
C PRO A 211 23.98 -0.04 -18.13
N GLU A 212 23.17 -1.09 -18.33
CA GLU A 212 21.99 -1.07 -19.22
C GLU A 212 20.65 -1.09 -18.50
N SER A 213 20.63 -1.25 -17.17
CA SER A 213 19.37 -1.31 -16.41
C SER A 213 18.83 0.09 -16.13
N ARG A 214 17.58 0.34 -16.56
CA ARG A 214 16.84 1.55 -16.20
C ARG A 214 16.46 1.48 -14.72
N SER A 215 17.32 2.02 -13.86
CA SER A 215 17.16 1.97 -12.40
C SER A 215 16.06 2.88 -11.85
N LYS A 216 15.57 3.86 -12.63
CA LYS A 216 14.53 4.80 -12.19
C LYS A 216 13.42 4.94 -13.24
N ARG A 217 12.18 4.97 -12.75
CA ARG A 217 10.97 5.22 -13.54
C ARG A 217 10.09 6.23 -12.83
N VAL A 218 9.42 7.09 -13.59
CA VAL A 218 8.36 7.97 -13.07
C VAL A 218 7.02 7.48 -13.63
N VAL A 219 6.02 7.46 -12.77
CA VAL A 219 4.61 7.29 -13.13
C VAL A 219 3.87 8.57 -12.74
N THR A 220 2.93 8.98 -13.59
CA THR A 220 2.12 10.19 -13.42
C THR A 220 0.64 9.82 -13.42
N PRO A 221 -0.24 10.70 -12.90
CA PRO A 221 -1.68 10.49 -12.95
C PRO A 221 -2.15 10.07 -14.35
N PRO A 222 -3.12 9.15 -14.43
CA PRO A 222 -3.44 8.47 -15.66
C PRO A 222 -4.18 9.38 -16.65
N VAL A 223 -3.94 9.12 -17.94
CA VAL A 223 -4.63 9.79 -19.06
C VAL A 223 -5.55 8.83 -19.83
N ASP A 224 -5.42 7.53 -19.56
CA ASP A 224 -6.18 6.46 -20.20
C ASP A 224 -6.35 5.26 -19.25
N ALA A 225 -7.08 4.23 -19.70
CA ALA A 225 -7.36 3.04 -18.91
C ALA A 225 -6.11 2.22 -18.55
N THR A 226 -5.10 2.16 -19.43
CA THR A 226 -3.88 1.38 -19.21
C THR A 226 -3.00 2.05 -18.16
N SER A 227 -2.78 3.36 -18.30
CA SER A 227 -2.04 4.17 -17.34
C SER A 227 -2.73 4.21 -15.98
N ASN A 228 -4.06 4.08 -15.91
CA ASN A 228 -4.78 3.99 -14.64
C ASN A 228 -4.35 2.77 -13.83
N TRP A 229 -4.23 1.60 -14.45
CA TRP A 229 -3.76 0.41 -13.73
C TRP A 229 -2.30 0.53 -13.30
N VAL A 230 -1.44 1.14 -14.13
CA VAL A 230 -0.04 1.39 -13.77
C VAL A 230 0.08 2.37 -12.59
N TRP A 231 -0.81 3.36 -12.51
CA TRP A 231 -0.85 4.33 -11.43
C TRP A 231 -1.38 3.75 -10.10
N GLN A 232 -2.28 2.77 -10.17
CA GLN A 232 -2.86 2.11 -9.01
C GLN A 232 -1.95 1.02 -8.40
N LEU A 233 -0.95 0.54 -9.16
CA LEU A 233 0.06 -0.42 -8.69
C LEU A 233 1.12 0.26 -7.81
#